data_AF-U2S8J2-F1
#
_entry.id   AF-U2S8J2-F1
#
_cell.length_a   1.000
_cell.length_b   1.000
_cell.length_c   1.000
_cell.angle_alpha   90.00
_cell.angle_beta   90.00
_cell.angle_gamma   90.00
#
_symmetry.space_group_name_H-M   'P 1'
#
loop_
_entity.id
_entity.type
_entity.pdbx_description
1 polymer ?
#
loop_
_entity_poly.entity_id
_entity_poly.type
_entity_poly.pdbx_seq_one_letter_code
_entity_poly.pdbx_strand_id
1 'polypeptide(L)'
;MGGAAAQQTDFINAMLDRAPWSALIIVVAVLVLLFCMTGSLVVPLKALVINGFSLVASLGATAWLFEGGHLGLPRTSGLETFIVACLAAFGFGLAMDYEVFLLARISEYWRAGYDNDEAVARGLQRSGRIITSAAAIIIAVFLGFVSGEMIAIKQIGVGLAIMVAADATLVRLLLVPATMTVLGQWNWWAPKPLAGLYAYLGRQG
;
A
#
# COMPACT_ATOMS: atom_id res chain seq x y z
N MET A 1 29.24 23.50 -17.97
CA MET A 1 28.33 23.34 -19.12
C MET A 1 27.26 22.33 -18.74
N GLY A 2 26.16 22.80 -18.14
CA GLY A 2 25.05 21.93 -17.73
C GLY A 2 23.94 22.03 -18.77
N GLY A 3 23.86 21.06 -19.67
CA GLY A 3 22.74 20.94 -20.61
C GLY A 3 21.53 20.29 -19.93
N ALA A 4 20.37 20.35 -20.58
CA ALA A 4 19.14 19.71 -20.11
C ALA A 4 19.32 18.22 -19.76
N ALA A 5 20.20 17.51 -20.47
CA ALA A 5 20.55 16.12 -20.17
C ALA A 5 21.30 15.96 -18.82
N ALA A 6 22.17 16.91 -18.46
CA ALA A 6 22.87 16.88 -17.17
C ALA A 6 21.89 17.16 -16.02
N GLN A 7 21.00 18.14 -16.17
CA GLN A 7 19.94 18.41 -15.18
C GLN A 7 18.99 17.22 -15.00
N GLN A 8 18.62 16.53 -16.09
CA GLN A 8 17.79 15.33 -16.00
C GLN A 8 18.50 14.17 -15.29
N THR A 9 19.79 13.98 -15.57
CA THR A 9 20.60 12.94 -14.93
C THR A 9 20.82 13.23 -13.45
N ASP A 10 21.11 14.49 -13.10
CA ASP A 10 21.25 14.94 -11.71
C ASP A 10 19.93 14.77 -10.94
N PHE A 11 18.79 15.04 -11.58
CA PHE A 11 17.47 14.83 -10.98
C PHE A 11 17.19 13.34 -10.71
N ILE A 12 17.48 12.48 -11.68
CA ILE A 12 17.34 11.01 -11.53
C ILE A 12 18.25 10.49 -10.42
N ASN A 13 19.52 10.91 -10.40
CA ASN A 13 20.48 10.50 -9.38
C ASN A 13 20.05 10.96 -7.97
N ALA A 14 19.57 12.21 -7.84
CA ALA A 14 19.06 12.71 -6.56
C ALA A 14 17.82 11.94 -6.08
N MET A 15 16.94 11.50 -6.99
CA MET A 15 15.81 10.64 -6.63
C MET A 15 16.27 9.25 -6.17
N LEU A 16 17.22 8.63 -6.88
CA LEU A 16 17.74 7.30 -6.55
C LEU A 16 18.50 7.30 -5.21
N ASP A 17 19.29 8.35 -4.92
CA ASP A 17 20.04 8.47 -3.66
C ASP A 17 19.13 8.65 -2.44
N ARG A 18 18.00 9.35 -2.61
CA ARG A 18 17.06 9.61 -1.50
C ARG A 18 15.96 8.56 -1.37
N ALA A 19 15.67 7.80 -2.43
CA ALA A 19 14.71 6.71 -2.42
C ALA A 19 14.89 5.73 -1.24
N PRO A 20 16.09 5.20 -0.93
CA PRO A 20 16.25 4.25 0.18
C PRO A 20 15.99 4.89 1.54
N TRP A 21 16.40 6.14 1.75
CA TRP A 21 16.12 6.88 2.98
C TRP A 21 14.62 7.15 3.17
N SER A 22 13.95 7.58 2.10
CA SER A 22 12.50 7.78 2.12
C SER A 22 11.76 6.47 2.42
N ALA A 23 12.12 5.38 1.74
CA ALA A 23 11.54 4.06 1.98
C ALA A 23 11.77 3.60 3.44
N LEU A 24 12.99 3.75 3.97
CA LEU A 24 13.30 3.38 5.35
C LEU A 24 12.45 4.16 6.35
N ILE A 25 12.32 5.48 6.18
CA ILE A 25 11.51 6.32 7.06
C ILE A 25 10.04 5.89 7.02
N ILE A 26 9.49 5.63 5.83
CA ILE A 26 8.10 5.19 5.66
C ILE A 26 7.89 3.82 6.32
N VAL A 27 8.78 2.86 6.06
CA VAL A 27 8.74 1.50 6.63
C VAL A 27 8.75 1.56 8.16
N VAL A 28 9.67 2.33 8.74
CA VAL A 28 9.79 2.49 10.19
C VAL A 28 8.56 3.18 10.78
N ALA A 29 8.08 4.25 10.16
CA ALA A 29 6.89 4.97 10.62
C ALA A 29 5.66 4.06 10.62
N VAL A 30 5.46 3.28 9.55
CA VAL A 30 4.38 2.29 9.42
C VAL A 30 4.51 1.19 10.48
N LEU A 31 5.71 0.63 10.66
CA LEU A 31 5.98 -0.39 11.68
C LEU A 31 5.61 0.12 13.07
N VAL A 32 6.05 1.33 13.42
CA VAL A 32 5.75 1.96 14.71
C VAL A 32 4.25 2.21 14.87
N LEU A 33 3.58 2.78 13.86
CA LEU A 33 2.16 3.07 13.91
C LEU A 33 1.32 1.81 14.10
N LEU A 34 1.56 0.78 13.27
CA LEU A 34 0.83 -0.48 13.35
C LEU A 34 1.18 -1.26 14.62
N PHE A 35 2.42 -1.18 15.09
CA PHE A 35 2.80 -1.75 16.38
C PHE A 35 2.05 -1.07 17.54
N CYS A 36 1.98 0.25 17.56
CA CYS A 36 1.21 0.99 18.57
C CYS A 36 -0.30 0.69 18.50
N MET A 37 -0.83 0.37 17.32
CA MET A 37 -2.24 0.06 17.13
C MET A 37 -2.59 -1.39 17.49
N THR A 38 -1.81 -2.36 17.01
CA THR A 38 -2.14 -3.79 17.11
C THR A 38 -1.37 -4.51 18.22
N GLY A 39 -0.26 -3.94 18.69
CA GLY A 39 0.65 -4.59 19.63
C GLY A 39 1.46 -5.74 19.00
N SER A 40 1.45 -5.89 17.67
CA SER A 40 2.13 -6.96 16.94
C SER A 40 3.18 -6.45 15.96
N LEU A 41 4.29 -7.19 15.83
CA LEU A 41 5.31 -6.96 14.79
C LEU A 41 5.10 -7.81 13.53
N VAL A 42 4.37 -8.91 13.64
CA VAL A 42 4.15 -9.82 12.48
C VAL A 42 3.20 -9.18 11.48
N VAL A 43 2.16 -8.50 11.98
CA VAL A 43 1.16 -7.81 11.16
C VAL A 43 1.75 -6.71 10.26
N PRO A 44 2.54 -5.75 10.77
CA PRO A 44 3.13 -4.74 9.90
C PRO A 44 4.18 -5.29 8.94
N LEU A 45 4.92 -6.33 9.33
CA LEU A 45 5.94 -6.89 8.45
C LEU A 45 5.32 -7.60 7.25
N LYS A 46 4.24 -8.35 7.44
CA LYS A 46 3.52 -8.96 6.31
C LYS A 46 2.82 -7.93 5.43
N ALA A 47 2.25 -6.88 6.02
CA ALA A 47 1.63 -5.76 5.32
C ALA A 47 2.60 -5.15 4.30
N LEU A 48 3.81 -4.84 4.78
CA LEU A 48 4.91 -4.33 3.96
C LEU A 48 5.28 -5.26 2.79
N VAL A 49 5.39 -6.57 3.04
CA VAL A 49 5.71 -7.54 1.99
C VAL A 49 4.61 -7.59 0.93
N ILE A 50 3.35 -7.68 1.35
CA ILE A 50 2.20 -7.78 0.44
C ILE A 50 2.06 -6.49 -0.39
N ASN A 51 2.19 -5.32 0.25
CA ASN A 51 2.12 -4.03 -0.44
C ASN A 51 3.30 -3.85 -1.41
N GLY A 52 4.50 -4.34 -1.05
CA GLY A 52 5.64 -4.37 -1.95
C GLY A 52 5.38 -5.23 -3.20
N PHE A 53 4.83 -6.43 -3.04
CA PHE A 53 4.44 -7.27 -4.17
C PHE A 53 3.36 -6.62 -5.04
N SER A 54 2.34 -6.01 -4.42
CA SER A 54 1.29 -5.29 -5.13
C SER A 54 1.85 -4.11 -5.94
N LEU A 55 2.79 -3.37 -5.37
CA LEU A 55 3.47 -2.26 -6.04
C LEU A 55 4.27 -2.75 -7.25
N VAL A 56 5.09 -3.79 -7.08
CA VAL A 56 5.89 -4.36 -8.18
C VAL A 56 4.99 -4.90 -9.28
N ALA A 57 3.93 -5.62 -8.93
CA ALA A 57 2.95 -6.13 -9.88
C ALA A 57 2.25 -4.98 -10.64
N SER A 58 1.88 -3.91 -9.94
CA SER A 58 1.20 -2.75 -10.55
C SER A 58 2.12 -1.97 -11.47
N LEU A 59 3.39 -1.76 -11.08
CA LEU A 59 4.42 -1.16 -11.92
C LEU A 59 4.64 -1.99 -13.19
N GLY A 60 4.80 -3.31 -13.03
CA GLY A 60 4.98 -4.24 -14.16
C GLY A 60 3.79 -4.26 -15.10
N ALA A 61 2.56 -4.32 -14.58
CA ALA A 61 1.33 -4.26 -15.37
C ALA A 61 1.20 -2.94 -16.14
N THR A 62 1.54 -1.82 -15.49
CA THR A 62 1.49 -0.50 -16.12
C THR A 62 2.55 -0.39 -17.21
N ALA A 63 3.80 -0.80 -16.95
CA ALA A 63 4.85 -0.84 -17.95
C ALA A 63 4.43 -1.68 -19.16
N TRP A 64 3.89 -2.88 -18.93
CA TRP A 64 3.42 -3.78 -19.99
C TRP A 64 2.28 -3.18 -20.85
N LEU A 65 1.33 -2.47 -20.24
CA LEU A 65 0.25 -1.80 -20.96
C LEU A 65 0.78 -0.71 -21.91
N PHE A 66 1.71 0.09 -21.41
CA PHE A 66 2.24 1.26 -22.10
C PHE A 66 3.35 0.93 -23.10
N GLU A 67 4.18 -0.07 -22.83
CA GLU A 67 5.19 -0.57 -23.79
C GLU A 67 4.53 -1.30 -24.96
N GLY A 68 3.51 -2.13 -24.67
CA GLY A 68 2.78 -2.87 -25.70
C GLY A 68 1.82 -2.02 -26.52
N GLY A 69 1.37 -0.87 -25.98
CA GLY A 69 0.29 -0.08 -26.57
C GLY A 69 -1.07 -0.77 -26.48
N HIS A 70 -1.27 -1.57 -25.42
CA HIS A 70 -2.50 -2.31 -25.21
C HIS A 70 -3.65 -1.35 -24.81
N LEU A 71 -4.90 -1.76 -25.03
CA LEU A 71 -6.10 -0.98 -24.68
C LEU A 71 -6.20 0.42 -25.33
N GLY A 72 -5.55 0.63 -26.48
CA GLY A 72 -5.56 1.91 -27.18
C GLY A 72 -4.68 2.99 -26.54
N LEU A 73 -3.80 2.60 -25.61
CA LEU A 73 -2.86 3.51 -24.97
C LEU A 73 -1.68 3.85 -25.89
N PRO A 74 -1.11 5.06 -25.76
CA PRO A 74 0.06 5.45 -26.55
C PRO A 74 1.27 4.57 -26.19
N ARG A 75 1.98 4.09 -27.21
CA ARG A 75 3.22 3.34 -27.00
C ARG A 75 4.32 4.25 -26.48
N THR A 76 5.05 3.75 -25.48
CA THR A 76 6.20 4.40 -24.86
C THR A 76 7.31 3.38 -24.65
N SER A 77 8.55 3.85 -24.53
CA SER A 77 9.73 3.03 -24.25
C SER A 77 9.88 2.61 -22.78
N GLY A 78 8.87 2.88 -21.94
CA GLY A 78 8.82 2.48 -20.54
C GLY A 78 8.09 3.50 -19.65
N LEU A 79 8.23 3.33 -18.34
CA LEU A 79 7.81 4.30 -17.33
C LEU A 79 8.92 5.30 -17.05
N GLU A 80 8.59 6.59 -16.98
CA GLU A 80 9.54 7.60 -16.54
C GLU A 80 9.90 7.42 -15.06
N THR A 81 11.13 7.76 -14.67
CA THR A 81 11.62 7.61 -13.29
C THR A 81 10.72 8.33 -12.28
N PHE A 82 10.25 9.53 -12.62
CA PHE A 82 9.32 10.28 -11.78
C PHE A 82 7.99 9.56 -11.59
N ILE A 83 7.48 8.88 -12.62
CA ILE A 83 6.22 8.13 -12.57
C ILE A 83 6.36 6.90 -11.69
N VAL A 84 7.49 6.19 -11.78
CA VAL A 84 7.80 5.07 -10.87
C VAL A 84 7.84 5.57 -9.42
N ALA A 85 8.49 6.70 -9.16
CA ALA A 85 8.54 7.29 -7.82
C ALA A 85 7.14 7.72 -7.33
N CYS A 86 6.30 8.31 -8.19
CA CYS A 86 4.92 8.65 -7.86
C CYS A 86 4.07 7.42 -7.56
N LEU A 87 4.14 6.38 -8.39
CA LEU A 87 3.41 5.13 -8.17
C LEU A 87 3.85 4.46 -6.87
N ALA A 88 5.15 4.46 -6.58
CA ALA A 88 5.67 3.97 -5.31
C ALA A 88 5.15 4.80 -4.13
N ALA A 89 5.26 6.12 -4.17
CA ALA A 89 4.88 6.98 -3.04
C ALA A 89 3.36 6.99 -2.80
N PHE A 90 2.57 7.33 -3.82
CA PHE A 90 1.11 7.42 -3.71
C PHE A 90 0.48 6.05 -3.56
N GLY A 91 0.92 5.08 -4.34
CA GLY A 91 0.39 3.74 -4.28
C GLY A 91 0.64 3.08 -2.93
N PHE A 92 1.87 3.17 -2.41
CA PHE A 92 2.18 2.63 -1.09
C PHE A 92 1.41 3.38 0.00
N GLY A 93 1.34 4.71 -0.06
CA GLY A 93 0.55 5.50 0.90
C GLY A 93 -0.93 5.09 0.92
N LEU A 94 -1.55 4.97 -0.24
CA LEU A 94 -2.96 4.57 -0.37
C LEU A 94 -3.20 3.15 0.16
N ALA A 95 -2.34 2.19 -0.18
CA ALA A 95 -2.44 0.82 0.32
C ALA A 95 -2.31 0.78 1.86
N MET A 96 -1.37 1.55 2.42
CA MET A 96 -1.17 1.61 3.86
C MET A 96 -2.36 2.22 4.61
N ASP A 97 -2.95 3.30 4.11
CA ASP A 97 -4.12 3.95 4.74
C ASP A 97 -5.29 2.95 4.87
N TYR A 98 -5.51 2.21 3.80
CA TYR A 98 -6.52 1.18 3.69
C TYR A 98 -6.28 -0.01 4.62
N GLU A 99 -5.03 -0.45 4.74
CA GLU A 99 -4.64 -1.55 5.61
C GLU A 99 -4.74 -1.16 7.08
N VAL A 100 -4.27 0.04 7.46
CA VAL A 100 -4.42 0.59 8.81
C VAL A 100 -5.88 0.63 9.22
N PHE A 101 -6.77 1.15 8.36
CA PHE A 101 -8.20 1.21 8.67
C PHE A 101 -8.84 -0.17 8.87
N LEU A 102 -8.43 -1.16 8.07
CA LEU A 102 -8.91 -2.54 8.22
C LEU A 102 -8.42 -3.17 9.52
N LEU A 103 -7.11 -3.10 9.75
CA LEU A 103 -6.46 -3.66 10.93
C LEU A 103 -6.96 -3.01 12.20
N ALA A 104 -7.26 -1.70 12.18
CA ALA A 104 -7.88 -1.00 13.30
C ALA A 104 -9.17 -1.69 13.70
N ARG A 105 -10.08 -1.95 12.74
CA ARG A 105 -11.34 -2.64 13.03
C ARG A 105 -11.18 -4.09 13.45
N ILE A 106 -10.26 -4.84 12.84
CA ILE A 106 -9.98 -6.22 13.27
C ILE A 106 -9.45 -6.21 14.73
N SER A 107 -8.55 -5.27 15.05
CA SER A 107 -7.96 -5.14 16.38
C SER A 107 -8.98 -4.76 17.46
N GLU A 108 -10.00 -3.97 17.13
CA GLU A 108 -11.09 -3.67 18.06
C GLU A 108 -11.91 -4.92 18.39
N TYR A 109 -12.25 -5.74 17.40
CA TYR A 109 -12.95 -7.01 17.64
C TYR A 109 -12.09 -7.99 18.43
N TRP A 110 -10.80 -8.07 18.14
CA TRP A 110 -9.87 -8.87 18.93
C TRP A 110 -9.82 -8.41 20.40
N ARG A 111 -9.70 -7.10 20.65
CA ARG A 111 -9.70 -6.52 22.00
C ARG A 111 -11.05 -6.69 22.72
N ALA A 112 -12.15 -6.80 21.98
CA ALA A 112 -13.47 -7.11 22.53
C ALA A 112 -13.64 -8.59 22.94
N GLY A 113 -12.60 -9.42 22.79
CA GLY A 113 -12.56 -10.81 23.25
C GLY A 113 -13.08 -11.83 22.23
N TYR A 114 -13.25 -11.43 20.97
CA TYR A 114 -13.60 -12.37 19.90
C TYR A 114 -12.38 -13.20 19.49
N ASP A 115 -12.64 -14.43 19.03
CA ASP A 115 -11.60 -15.28 18.43
C ASP A 115 -11.04 -14.62 17.14
N ASN A 116 -9.82 -15.01 16.74
CA ASN A 116 -9.11 -14.35 15.63
C ASN A 116 -9.92 -14.40 14.33
N ASP A 117 -10.39 -15.59 13.96
CA ASP A 117 -11.15 -15.77 12.71
C ASP A 117 -12.47 -14.97 12.74
N GLU A 118 -13.15 -14.92 13.89
CA GLU A 118 -14.37 -14.14 14.09
C GLU A 118 -14.08 -12.62 14.01
N ALA A 119 -12.96 -12.16 14.59
CA ALA A 119 -12.55 -10.76 14.54
C ALA A 119 -12.19 -10.32 13.12
N VAL A 120 -11.50 -11.18 12.36
CA VAL A 120 -11.17 -10.95 10.94
C VAL A 120 -12.45 -10.91 10.10
N ALA A 121 -13.35 -11.89 10.27
CA ALA A 121 -14.60 -11.96 9.52
C ALA A 121 -15.48 -10.72 9.77
N ARG A 122 -15.66 -10.31 11.04
CA ARG A 122 -16.47 -9.13 11.41
C ARG A 122 -15.82 -7.82 10.97
N GLY A 123 -14.51 -7.71 11.11
CA GLY A 123 -13.75 -6.56 10.62
C GLY A 123 -13.91 -6.37 9.12
N LEU A 124 -13.82 -7.47 8.35
CA LEU A 124 -13.97 -7.45 6.90
C LEU A 124 -15.41 -7.17 6.46
N GLN A 125 -16.42 -7.75 7.10
CA GLN A 125 -17.83 -7.51 6.78
C GLN A 125 -18.23 -6.05 6.95
N ARG A 126 -17.77 -5.40 8.03
CA ARG A 126 -18.18 -4.03 8.36
C ARG A 126 -17.40 -2.98 7.56
N SER A 127 -16.11 -3.23 7.34
CA SER A 127 -15.23 -2.29 6.63
C SER A 127 -15.24 -2.50 5.12
N GLY A 128 -15.57 -3.70 4.64
CA GLY A 128 -15.52 -4.06 3.22
C GLY A 128 -16.33 -3.13 2.34
N ARG A 129 -17.61 -2.89 2.66
CA ARG A 129 -18.47 -2.03 1.83
C ARG A 129 -17.98 -0.58 1.78
N ILE A 130 -17.52 -0.03 2.90
CA ILE A 130 -17.01 1.35 2.97
C ILE A 130 -15.77 1.49 2.09
N ILE A 131 -14.88 0.50 2.16
CA ILE A 131 -13.59 0.57 1.47
C ILE A 131 -13.75 0.31 -0.02
N THR A 132 -14.58 -0.67 -0.42
CA THR A 132 -14.90 -0.89 -1.83
C THR A 132 -15.52 0.36 -2.47
N SER A 133 -16.42 1.05 -1.75
CA SER A 133 -16.98 2.32 -2.25
C SER A 133 -15.91 3.41 -2.39
N ALA A 134 -15.02 3.56 -1.41
CA ALA A 134 -13.93 4.53 -1.48
C ALA A 134 -12.96 4.20 -2.62
N ALA A 135 -12.58 2.93 -2.78
CA ALA A 135 -11.73 2.45 -3.86
C ALA A 135 -12.37 2.70 -5.23
N ALA A 136 -13.67 2.45 -5.39
CA ALA A 136 -14.38 2.71 -6.64
C ALA A 136 -14.34 4.20 -7.03
N ILE A 137 -14.52 5.10 -6.07
CA ILE A 137 -14.43 6.55 -6.30
C ILE A 137 -13.01 6.95 -6.72
N ILE A 138 -11.99 6.46 -6.02
CA ILE A 138 -10.59 6.80 -6.31
C ILE A 138 -10.16 6.23 -7.67
N ILE A 139 -10.55 5.00 -7.98
CA ILE A 139 -10.33 4.39 -9.30
C ILE A 139 -11.01 5.24 -10.38
N ALA A 140 -12.25 5.69 -10.18
CA ALA A 140 -12.93 6.55 -11.15
C ALA A 140 -12.19 7.87 -11.40
N VAL A 141 -11.64 8.49 -10.35
CA VAL A 141 -10.82 9.70 -10.46
C VAL A 141 -9.56 9.43 -11.27
N PHE A 142 -8.82 8.35 -10.98
CA PHE A 142 -7.59 8.00 -11.69
C PHE A 142 -7.84 7.56 -13.13
N LEU A 143 -8.96 6.89 -13.42
CA LEU A 143 -9.37 6.61 -14.79
C LEU A 143 -9.70 7.91 -15.55
N GLY A 144 -10.20 8.95 -14.87
CA GLY A 144 -10.35 10.27 -15.46
C GLY A 144 -9.03 10.88 -15.97
N PHE A 145 -7.89 10.54 -15.37
CA PHE A 145 -6.57 11.02 -15.81
C PHE A 145 -6.14 10.42 -17.15
N VAL A 146 -6.73 9.29 -17.56
CA VAL A 146 -6.49 8.68 -18.88
C VAL A 146 -6.97 9.59 -20.02
N SER A 147 -7.94 10.45 -19.75
CA SER A 147 -8.43 11.47 -20.69
C SER A 147 -7.48 12.65 -20.86
N GLY A 148 -6.41 12.77 -20.05
CA GLY A 148 -5.43 13.84 -20.17
C GLY A 148 -4.60 13.73 -21.46
N GLU A 149 -4.15 14.85 -22.02
CA GLU A 149 -3.36 14.84 -23.26
C GLU A 149 -1.92 14.36 -23.05
N MET A 150 -1.37 14.58 -21.84
CA MET A 150 0.00 14.24 -21.50
C MET A 150 0.15 12.75 -21.13
N ILE A 151 1.09 12.05 -21.78
CA ILE A 151 1.34 10.62 -21.55
C ILE A 151 1.67 10.33 -20.08
N ALA A 152 2.45 11.20 -19.42
CA ALA A 152 2.79 11.06 -18.01
C ALA A 152 1.55 11.02 -17.09
N ILE A 153 0.54 11.86 -17.36
CA ILE A 153 -0.71 11.88 -16.60
C ILE A 153 -1.49 10.58 -16.81
N LYS A 154 -1.51 10.05 -18.05
CA LYS A 154 -2.15 8.75 -18.35
C LYS A 154 -1.47 7.61 -17.61
N GLN A 155 -0.14 7.58 -17.59
CA GLN A 155 0.65 6.54 -16.91
C GLN A 155 0.40 6.55 -15.40
N ILE A 156 0.37 7.73 -14.77
CA ILE A 156 0.03 7.88 -13.35
C ILE A 156 -1.41 7.40 -13.09
N GLY A 157 -2.38 7.84 -13.91
CA GLY A 157 -3.78 7.45 -13.78
C GLY A 157 -4.00 5.94 -13.86
N VAL A 158 -3.49 5.31 -14.93
CA VAL A 158 -3.61 3.86 -15.11
C VAL A 158 -2.89 3.10 -14.01
N GLY A 159 -1.66 3.48 -13.66
CA GLY A 159 -0.88 2.75 -12.67
C GLY A 159 -1.46 2.84 -11.27
N LEU A 160 -1.95 4.01 -10.85
CA LEU A 160 -2.62 4.16 -9.56
C LEU A 160 -3.98 3.45 -9.54
N ALA A 161 -4.72 3.46 -10.66
CA ALA A 161 -5.97 2.71 -10.75
C ALA A 161 -5.75 1.19 -10.61
N ILE A 162 -4.73 0.64 -11.29
CA ILE A 162 -4.36 -0.78 -11.17
C ILE A 162 -3.94 -1.10 -9.74
N MET A 163 -3.14 -0.24 -9.13
CA MET A 163 -2.65 -0.48 -7.77
C MET A 163 -3.76 -0.47 -6.73
N VAL A 164 -4.67 0.51 -6.79
CA VAL A 164 -5.84 0.56 -5.89
C VAL A 164 -6.78 -0.60 -6.16
N ALA A 165 -6.98 -1.00 -7.42
CA ALA A 165 -7.80 -2.16 -7.75
C ALA A 165 -7.20 -3.46 -7.19
N ALA A 166 -5.90 -3.65 -7.33
CA ALA A 166 -5.18 -4.80 -6.77
C ALA A 166 -5.27 -4.83 -5.24
N ASP A 167 -5.09 -3.68 -4.58
CA ASP A 167 -5.21 -3.61 -3.11
C ASP A 167 -6.62 -3.93 -2.62
N ALA A 168 -7.63 -3.26 -3.21
CA ALA A 168 -9.03 -3.43 -2.82
C ALA A 168 -9.55 -4.85 -3.07
N THR A 169 -8.98 -5.60 -4.02
CA THR A 169 -9.43 -6.94 -4.39
C THR A 169 -8.47 -8.03 -3.91
N LEU A 170 -7.29 -8.15 -4.50
CA LEU A 170 -6.32 -9.20 -4.20
C LEU A 170 -5.85 -9.11 -2.74
N VAL A 171 -5.34 -7.96 -2.33
CA VAL A 171 -4.78 -7.82 -0.98
C VAL A 171 -5.86 -8.02 0.06
N ARG A 172 -6.97 -7.29 -0.06
CA ARG A 172 -8.00 -7.23 0.97
C ARG A 172 -8.94 -8.43 1.02
N LEU A 173 -9.38 -8.97 -0.11
CA LEU A 173 -10.34 -10.07 -0.15
C LEU A 173 -9.67 -11.43 -0.07
N LEU A 174 -8.39 -11.53 -0.47
CA LEU A 174 -7.67 -12.80 -0.52
C LEU A 174 -6.51 -12.84 0.48
N LEU A 175 -5.52 -11.97 0.34
CA LEU A 175 -4.27 -12.09 1.11
C LEU A 175 -4.45 -11.77 2.60
N VAL A 176 -5.20 -10.74 2.96
CA VAL A 176 -5.43 -10.38 4.37
C VAL A 176 -6.15 -11.51 5.12
N PRO A 177 -7.33 -12.00 4.69
CA PRO A 177 -8.00 -13.09 5.41
C PRO A 177 -7.17 -14.38 5.39
N ALA A 178 -6.57 -14.76 4.26
CA ALA A 178 -5.75 -15.98 4.18
C ALA A 178 -4.55 -15.92 5.14
N THR A 179 -3.83 -14.80 5.16
CA THR A 179 -2.67 -14.67 6.07
C THR A 179 -3.09 -14.56 7.51
N MET A 180 -4.22 -13.90 7.81
CA MET A 180 -4.72 -13.80 9.17
C MET A 180 -5.16 -15.15 9.73
N THR A 181 -5.89 -15.95 8.94
CA THR A 181 -6.31 -17.31 9.35
C THR A 181 -5.11 -18.26 9.46
N VAL A 182 -4.14 -18.22 8.54
CA VAL A 182 -2.95 -19.08 8.59
C VAL A 182 -2.05 -18.79 9.79
N LEU A 183 -1.86 -17.52 10.13
CA LEU A 183 -1.02 -17.12 11.26
C LEU A 183 -1.75 -17.24 12.61
N GLY A 184 -3.08 -17.24 12.63
CA GLY A 184 -3.88 -17.40 13.83
C GLY A 184 -3.40 -16.51 14.98
N GLN A 185 -3.19 -17.11 16.17
CA GLN A 185 -2.73 -16.40 17.37
C GLN A 185 -1.34 -15.74 17.23
N TRP A 186 -0.51 -16.20 16.28
CA TRP A 186 0.83 -15.64 16.05
C TRP A 186 0.77 -14.27 15.38
N ASN A 187 -0.36 -13.91 14.76
CA ASN A 187 -0.56 -12.53 14.30
C ASN A 187 -0.49 -11.52 15.43
N TRP A 188 -0.77 -11.90 16.68
CA TRP A 188 -0.78 -10.99 17.82
C TRP A 188 0.48 -11.10 18.67
N TRP A 189 1.50 -11.83 18.18
CA TRP A 189 2.72 -12.03 18.91
C TRP A 189 3.62 -10.78 18.87
N ALA A 190 4.04 -10.35 20.06
CA ALA A 190 5.12 -9.39 20.23
C ALA A 190 6.16 -9.90 21.24
N PRO A 191 7.44 -9.53 21.05
CA PRO A 191 8.48 -9.84 22.03
C PRO A 191 8.17 -9.16 23.38
N LYS A 192 8.46 -9.87 24.48
CA LYS A 192 8.16 -9.47 25.87
C LYS A 192 8.46 -8.00 26.24
N PRO A 193 9.60 -7.36 25.86
CA PRO A 193 9.84 -5.96 26.20
C PRO A 193 8.88 -4.99 25.48
N LEU A 194 8.50 -5.31 24.24
CA LEU A 194 7.60 -4.51 23.41
C LEU A 194 6.13 -4.66 23.85
N ALA A 195 5.73 -5.87 24.24
CA ALA A 195 4.43 -6.11 24.89
C ALA A 195 4.26 -5.30 26.19
N GLY A 196 5.34 -5.14 26.97
CA GLY A 196 5.36 -4.30 28.17
C GLY A 196 5.20 -2.80 27.88
N LEU A 197 5.85 -2.28 26.83
CA LEU A 197 5.71 -0.90 26.39
C LEU A 197 4.29 -0.59 25.89
N TYR A 198 3.71 -1.51 25.13
CA TYR A 198 2.33 -1.40 24.65
C TYR A 198 1.31 -1.42 25.82
N ALA A 199 1.50 -2.29 26.81
CA ALA A 199 0.67 -2.33 28.02
C ALA A 199 0.78 -1.05 28.87
N TYR A 200 1.93 -0.36 28.83
CA TYR A 200 2.12 0.94 29.49
C TYR A 200 1.37 2.06 28.76
N LEU A 201 1.45 2.10 27.43
CA LEU A 201 0.75 3.09 26.60
C LEU A 201 -0.79 2.92 26.65
N GLY A 202 -1.28 1.68 26.71
CA GLY A 202 -2.71 1.39 26.81
C GLY A 202 -3.35 1.70 28.17
N ARG A 203 -2.57 2.11 29.19
CA ARG A 203 -3.05 2.41 30.55
C ARG A 203 -3.32 3.90 30.80
N GLN A 204 -2.98 4.78 29.86
CA GLN A 204 -3.14 6.24 29.97
C GLN A 204 -4.30 6.82 29.13
N GLY A 205 -5.05 5.98 28.41
CA GLY A 205 -6.28 6.36 27.68
C GLY A 205 -7.50 5.67 28.25
#